data_AF-E6WNP2-F1
#
_entry.id   AF-E6WNP2-F1
#
_cell.length_a   1.000
_cell.length_b   1.000
_cell.length_c   1.000
_cell.angle_alpha   90.00
_cell.angle_beta   90.00
_cell.angle_gamma   90.00
#
_symmetry.space_group_name_H-M   'P 1'
#
loop_
_entity.id
_entity.type
_entity.pdbx_description
1 polymer ?
#
loop_
_entity_poly.entity_id
_entity_poly.type
_entity_poly.pdbx_seq_one_letter_code
_entity_poly.pdbx_strand_id
1 'polypeptide(L)'
;MNKPVTIADFIAHLQRFAPAVPCVCHIWIADDFEDVAPELTPDEVLATLALADATLDADTSLSWYFLRHCADTVLARREEDV
;
A
#
# COMPACT_ATOMS: atom_id res chain seq x y z
N MET A 1 -14.17 1.64 7.93
CA MET A 1 -13.06 1.69 6.96
C MET A 1 -12.45 3.07 7.03
N ASN A 2 -11.15 3.18 7.30
CA ASN A 2 -10.43 4.43 7.11
C ASN A 2 -10.41 4.75 5.60
N LYS A 3 -10.71 5.99 5.24
CA LYS A 3 -10.65 6.46 3.86
C LYS A 3 -9.19 6.38 3.36
N PRO A 4 -8.92 5.87 2.14
CA PRO A 4 -7.58 5.87 1.57
C PRO A 4 -6.99 7.29 1.55
N VAL A 5 -5.72 7.43 1.93
CA VAL A 5 -4.99 8.69 1.87
C VAL A 5 -4.60 8.96 0.41
N THR A 6 -5.01 10.08 -0.15
CA THR A 6 -4.57 10.48 -1.50
C THR A 6 -3.21 11.16 -1.46
N ILE A 7 -2.54 11.29 -2.62
CA ILE A 7 -1.30 12.08 -2.74
C ILE A 7 -1.52 13.53 -2.29
N ALA A 8 -2.68 14.12 -2.58
CA ALA A 8 -3.01 15.48 -2.14
C ALA A 8 -3.11 15.57 -0.61
N ASP A 9 -3.76 14.59 0.03
CA ASP A 9 -3.84 14.51 1.49
C ASP A 9 -2.45 14.32 2.12
N PHE A 10 -1.59 13.51 1.49
CA PHE A 10 -0.21 13.31 1.93
C PHE A 10 0.62 14.59 1.83
N ILE A 11 0.56 15.32 0.71
CA ILE A 11 1.23 16.62 0.55
C ILE A 11 0.77 17.60 1.63
N ALA A 12 -0.54 17.72 1.85
CA ALA A 12 -1.09 18.58 2.88
C ALA A 12 -0.63 18.17 4.29
N HIS A 13 -0.43 16.88 4.53
CA HIS A 13 0.13 16.38 5.78
C HIS A 13 1.60 16.75 5.94
N LEU A 14 2.42 16.56 4.89
CA LEU A 14 3.85 16.89 4.90
C LEU A 14 4.11 18.38 5.15
N GLN A 15 3.24 19.26 4.62
CA GLN A 15 3.33 20.71 4.83
C GLN A 15 3.22 21.15 6.29
N ARG A 16 2.81 20.26 7.21
CA ARG A 16 2.81 20.54 8.66
C ARG A 16 4.20 20.52 9.28
N PHE A 17 5.19 19.95 8.61
CA PHE A 17 6.58 19.86 9.07
C PHE A 17 7.45 20.94 8.42
N ALA A 18 8.52 21.34 9.10
CA ALA A 18 9.45 22.32 8.53
C ALA A 18 10.21 21.70 7.33
N PRO A 19 10.30 22.38 6.16
CA PRO A 19 10.83 21.79 4.93
C PRO A 19 12.29 21.29 5.00
N ALA A 20 13.07 21.80 5.96
CA ALA A 20 14.47 21.44 6.13
C ALA A 20 14.68 20.24 7.08
N VAL A 21 13.60 19.66 7.63
CA VAL A 21 13.70 18.52 8.54
C VAL A 21 14.10 17.27 7.74
N PRO A 22 15.19 16.57 8.11
CA PRO A 22 15.55 15.31 7.48
C PRO A 22 14.46 14.25 7.71
N CYS A 23 14.05 13.56 6.66
CA CYS A 23 13.09 12.46 6.75
C CYS A 23 13.37 11.38 5.70
N VAL A 24 12.93 10.15 5.99
CA VAL A 24 12.78 9.05 5.04
C VAL A 24 11.32 8.62 5.04
N CYS A 25 10.78 8.29 3.88
CA CYS A 25 9.41 7.79 3.77
C CYS A 25 9.36 6.59 2.81
N HIS A 26 8.40 5.72 3.07
CA HIS A 26 8.01 4.63 2.19
C HIS A 26 6.61 4.95 1.69
N ILE A 27 6.44 5.00 0.37
CA ILE A 27 5.19 5.39 -0.27
C ILE A 27 4.78 4.23 -1.18
N TRP A 28 3.49 3.89 -1.12
CA TRP A 28 2.85 2.96 -2.02
C TRP A 28 1.85 3.73 -2.86
N ILE A 29 1.84 3.49 -4.16
CA ILE A 29 0.86 4.04 -5.09
C ILE A 29 0.11 2.85 -5.70
N ALA A 30 -1.19 3.02 -5.95
CA ALA A 30 -2.00 1.99 -6.58
C ALA A 30 -1.37 1.51 -7.92
N ASP A 31 -0.80 2.45 -8.67
CA ASP A 31 -0.11 2.22 -9.94
C ASP A 31 1.11 1.28 -9.78
N ASP A 32 1.76 1.21 -8.61
CA ASP A 32 2.88 0.27 -8.37
C ASP A 32 2.43 -1.20 -8.51
N PHE A 33 1.13 -1.48 -8.34
CA PHE A 33 0.57 -2.82 -8.50
C PHE A 33 0.42 -3.24 -9.96
N GLU A 34 0.48 -2.31 -10.92
CA GLU A 34 0.47 -2.66 -12.35
C GLU A 34 1.67 -3.55 -12.71
N ASP A 35 2.83 -3.32 -12.08
CA ASP A 35 4.03 -4.12 -12.29
C ASP A 35 4.14 -5.32 -11.32
N VAL A 36 3.58 -5.21 -10.11
CA VAL A 36 3.70 -6.25 -9.05
C VAL A 36 2.62 -7.33 -9.18
N ALA A 37 1.38 -6.93 -9.43
CA ALA A 37 0.20 -7.80 -9.43
C ALA A 37 -0.88 -7.25 -10.39
N PRO A 38 -0.62 -7.23 -11.71
CA PRO A 38 -1.53 -6.70 -12.72
C PRO A 38 -2.91 -7.38 -12.78
N GLU A 39 -3.04 -8.56 -12.17
CA GLU A 39 -4.28 -9.32 -12.07
C GLU A 39 -5.28 -8.80 -11.02
N LEU A 40 -4.89 -7.83 -10.20
CA LEU A 40 -5.77 -7.22 -9.20
C LEU A 40 -6.78 -6.26 -9.86
N THR A 41 -8.02 -6.33 -9.41
CA THR A 41 -9.01 -5.28 -9.65
C THR A 41 -8.71 -4.05 -8.78
N PRO A 42 -9.28 -2.87 -9.10
CA PRO A 42 -9.07 -1.67 -8.29
C PRO A 42 -9.44 -1.83 -6.80
N ASP A 43 -10.52 -2.56 -6.50
CA ASP A 43 -10.93 -2.81 -5.12
C ASP A 43 -9.95 -3.75 -4.40
N GLU A 44 -9.38 -4.73 -5.11
CA GLU A 44 -8.36 -5.63 -4.57
C GLU A 44 -7.02 -4.91 -4.36
N VAL A 45 -6.66 -3.93 -5.20
CA VAL A 45 -5.51 -3.05 -4.95
C VAL A 45 -5.70 -2.28 -3.64
N LEU A 46 -6.89 -1.71 -3.41
CA LEU A 46 -7.20 -1.02 -2.16
C LEU A 46 -7.16 -1.97 -0.95
N ALA A 47 -7.70 -3.19 -1.10
CA ALA A 47 -7.63 -4.20 -0.06
C ALA A 47 -6.18 -4.64 0.23
N THR A 48 -5.35 -4.74 -0.80
CA THR A 48 -3.93 -5.10 -0.68
C THR A 48 -3.13 -4.01 0.01
N LEU A 49 -3.35 -2.74 -0.35
CA LEU A 49 -2.78 -1.59 0.33
C LEU A 49 -3.18 -1.55 1.81
N ALA A 50 -4.45 -1.79 2.11
CA ALA A 50 -4.94 -1.85 3.49
C ALA A 50 -4.32 -3.01 4.27
N LEU A 51 -4.11 -4.16 3.64
CA LEU A 51 -3.43 -5.29 4.27
C LEU A 51 -1.95 -4.97 4.53
N ALA A 52 -1.24 -4.39 3.55
CA ALA A 52 0.16 -4.00 3.68
C ALA A 52 0.36 -2.96 4.79
N ASP A 53 -0.50 -1.94 4.88
CA ASP A 53 -0.48 -0.95 5.97
C ASP A 53 -0.70 -1.59 7.35
N ALA A 54 -1.57 -2.61 7.43
CA ALA A 54 -1.88 -3.30 8.68
C ALA A 54 -0.81 -4.30 9.13
N THR A 55 0.00 -4.82 8.21
CA THR A 55 0.97 -5.90 8.48
C THR A 55 2.43 -5.46 8.38
N LEU A 56 2.72 -4.31 7.77
CA LEU A 56 4.06 -3.76 7.74
C LEU A 56 4.54 -3.43 9.15
N ASP A 57 5.65 -4.02 9.55
CA ASP A 57 6.30 -3.77 10.84
C ASP A 57 7.80 -3.52 10.67
N ALA A 58 8.51 -3.30 11.79
CA ALA A 58 9.93 -2.99 11.79
C ALA A 58 10.83 -4.17 11.36
N ASP A 59 10.33 -5.41 11.45
CA ASP A 59 11.06 -6.62 11.04
C ASP A 59 10.78 -6.99 9.58
N THR A 60 9.75 -6.40 8.99
CA THR A 60 9.34 -6.61 7.61
C THR A 60 9.91 -5.54 6.70
N SER A 61 10.76 -5.95 5.77
CA SER A 61 11.31 -5.01 4.77
C SER A 61 10.25 -4.61 3.76
N LEU A 62 10.12 -3.30 3.55
CA LEU A 62 9.32 -2.73 2.47
C LEU A 62 9.90 -3.14 1.12
N SER A 63 9.29 -4.12 0.47
CA SER A 63 9.83 -4.74 -0.75
C SER A 63 8.73 -5.17 -1.70
N TRP A 64 9.10 -5.34 -2.97
CA TRP A 64 8.23 -5.90 -4.02
C TRP A 64 7.72 -7.29 -3.64
N TYR A 65 8.56 -8.08 -2.96
CA TYR A 65 8.17 -9.38 -2.43
C TYR A 65 7.05 -9.27 -1.38
N PHE A 66 7.18 -8.32 -0.45
CA PHE A 66 6.14 -8.09 0.57
C PHE A 66 4.82 -7.61 -0.04
N LEU A 67 4.87 -6.70 -1.03
CA LEU A 67 3.68 -6.28 -1.76
C LEU A 67 3.01 -7.44 -2.48
N ARG A 68 3.80 -8.24 -3.20
CA ARG A 68 3.30 -9.41 -3.91
C ARG A 68 2.66 -10.40 -2.95
N HIS A 69 3.28 -10.64 -1.80
CA HIS A 69 2.72 -11.51 -0.76
C HIS A 69 1.35 -11.02 -0.26
N CYS A 70 1.18 -9.72 -0.06
CA CYS A 70 -0.11 -9.15 0.31
C CYS A 70 -1.15 -9.32 -0.81
N ALA A 71 -0.76 -9.09 -2.07
CA ALA A 71 -1.61 -9.28 -3.23
C ALA A 71 -2.07 -10.73 -3.36
N ASP A 72 -1.15 -11.68 -3.25
CA ASP A 72 -1.44 -13.11 -3.29
C ASP A 72 -2.43 -13.52 -2.17
N THR A 73 -2.31 -12.92 -0.99
CA THR A 73 -3.26 -13.15 0.12
C THR A 73 -4.67 -12.66 -0.21
N VAL A 74 -4.81 -11.52 -0.90
CA VAL A 74 -6.11 -10.99 -1.34
C VAL A 74 -6.69 -11.86 -2.46
N LEU A 75 -5.87 -12.26 -3.43
CA LEU A 75 -6.27 -13.13 -4.53
C LEU A 75 -6.74 -14.50 -4.03
N ALA A 76 -6.05 -15.10 -3.04
CA ALA A 76 -6.45 -16.37 -2.44
C ALA A 76 -7.85 -16.30 -1.81
N ARG A 77 -8.20 -15.19 -1.14
CA ARG A 77 -9.54 -14.99 -0.58
C ARG A 77 -10.62 -14.90 -1.65
N ARG A 78 -10.30 -14.31 -2.81
CA ARG A 78 -11.23 -14.30 -3.96
C ARG A 78 -11.56 -15.71 -4.41
N GLU A 79 -10.59 -16.62 -4.44
CA GLU A 79 -10.80 -18.01 -4.88
C GLU A 79 -11.62 -18.83 -3.87
N GLU A 80 -11.58 -18.50 -2.58
CA GLU A 80 -12.38 -19.15 -1.53
C GLU A 80 -13.86 -18.72 -1.55
N ASP A 81 -14.16 -17.56 -2.11
CA ASP A 81 -15.51 -16.98 -2.21
C ASP A 81 -16.27 -17.41 -3.49
N VAL A 82 -15.66 -18.23 -4.36
CA VAL A 82 -16.24 -18.79 -5.61
C VAL A 82 -16.72 -20.22 -5.40
#